data_AF-A0A1V9Z647-F1
#
_entry.id   AF-A0A1V9Z647-F1
#
_cell.length_a   1.000
_cell.length_b   1.000
_cell.length_c   1.000
_cell.angle_alpha   90.00
_cell.angle_beta   90.00
_cell.angle_gamma   90.00
#
_symmetry.space_group_name_H-M   'P 1'
#
loop_
_entity.id
_entity.type
_entity.pdbx_description
1 polymer ?
#
loop_
_entity_poly.entity_id
_entity_poly.type
_entity_poly.pdbx_seq_one_letter_code
_entity_poly.pdbx_strand_id
1 'polypeptide(L)'
;MVVSSLDGPAYMVLPHEAEVMVEQLQVVNVEALGAANWMSLHSAVEKLNLQAHQSAKQKADNFVVEALLTFKKLDVIVRNLLATELWKDEVFPLLRDFSDAASLRTYFILYHEAVLGNLLEVALYHEHVFEALDDDVLVEVLDYAMRKVTWLLSTPRDVFKTKTTFHKSGAAVVAELSGASRAEELARQSLEIDFRIAVQCVTILRYVCERVGIVSLTVLTRLLDKHDVLLSLTALIENPPWTYKHVDPATHEATWKKFHDQKWSIVAPSDLLQLTTTEAQPWIALYFLLCSKASRDQYQLTTFRKTQLLRVRKYLNDVLLDQLPLLADVQRFLDELAIVNLPPSSVLSASKLVMEALPVLRSRLLRQYKNEYPVIAAAFVEACSTLRRADDMEYLADVYNLAGIEDLLDDNVASPETPVAPPTTKATTPMPPVGPPRVSVLPTAVHIALVARTNPAHKIVEIGADDEVYVECSVAASSEKSVATAHGTYVRFTLEKASASPTKVPSTACLDATVVLASNAKMQLHCADIALPDTMAPVWRQAGTLDDGQGILQVQFKWDADVKGYSVASIFLSLPATPEAS
;
A
#
# COMPACT_ATOMS: atom_id res chain seq x y z
N MET A 1 -19.90 -37.49 -22.25
CA MET A 1 -20.49 -36.18 -21.88
C MET A 1 -19.86 -35.78 -20.56
N VAL A 2 -18.76 -35.03 -20.63
CA VAL A 2 -18.10 -34.47 -19.45
C VAL A 2 -18.77 -33.13 -19.20
N VAL A 3 -19.50 -33.01 -18.10
CA VAL A 3 -19.99 -31.73 -17.59
C VAL A 3 -18.83 -31.15 -16.78
N SER A 4 -18.16 -30.17 -17.38
CA SER A 4 -17.15 -29.33 -16.72
C SER A 4 -17.79 -28.58 -15.56
N SER A 5 -17.16 -28.64 -14.39
CA SER A 5 -17.45 -27.80 -13.23
C SER A 5 -17.23 -26.33 -13.58
N LEU A 6 -18.31 -25.54 -13.54
CA LEU A 6 -18.30 -24.08 -13.62
C LEU A 6 -17.93 -23.50 -12.25
N ASP A 7 -16.64 -23.49 -11.89
CA ASP A 7 -16.11 -22.52 -10.95
C ASP A 7 -15.29 -21.52 -11.77
N GLY A 8 -16.01 -20.57 -12.38
CA GLY A 8 -15.39 -19.41 -13.02
C GLY A 8 -14.93 -18.38 -11.96
N PRO A 9 -14.06 -17.43 -12.33
CA PRO A 9 -13.71 -16.33 -11.42
C PRO A 9 -14.99 -15.60 -11.01
N ALA A 10 -15.14 -15.29 -9.72
CA ALA A 10 -16.24 -14.46 -9.24
C ALA A 10 -16.04 -13.02 -9.77
N TYR A 11 -16.66 -12.71 -10.91
CA TYR A 11 -16.67 -11.36 -11.47
C TYR A 11 -17.71 -10.50 -10.77
N MET A 12 -17.33 -9.28 -10.39
CA MET A 12 -18.26 -8.26 -9.90
C MET A 12 -19.09 -7.66 -11.05
N VAL A 13 -18.49 -7.57 -12.24
CA VAL A 13 -19.14 -7.18 -13.51
C VAL A 13 -18.70 -8.15 -14.59
N LEU A 14 -19.64 -8.74 -15.33
CA LEU A 14 -19.29 -9.68 -16.40
C LEU A 14 -18.58 -8.95 -17.55
N PRO A 15 -17.68 -9.60 -18.30
CA PRO A 15 -16.91 -8.94 -19.36
C PRO A 15 -17.77 -8.17 -20.39
N HIS A 16 -18.88 -8.77 -20.86
CA HIS A 16 -19.79 -8.12 -21.81
C HIS A 16 -20.54 -6.92 -21.20
N GLU A 17 -20.85 -6.96 -19.90
CA GLU A 17 -21.47 -5.84 -19.20
C GLU A 17 -20.47 -4.68 -19.08
N ALA A 18 -19.22 -4.99 -18.76
CA ALA A 18 -18.16 -3.98 -18.70
C ALA A 18 -17.93 -3.30 -20.06
N GLU A 19 -17.94 -4.06 -21.16
CA GLU A 19 -17.85 -3.48 -22.52
C GLU A 19 -18.97 -2.48 -22.79
N VAL A 20 -20.22 -2.85 -22.49
CA VAL A 20 -21.39 -1.97 -22.66
C VAL A 20 -21.28 -0.72 -21.78
N MET A 21 -20.87 -0.88 -20.52
CA MET A 21 -20.68 0.23 -19.59
C MET A 21 -19.59 1.19 -20.07
N VAL A 22 -18.47 0.64 -20.57
CA VAL A 22 -17.36 1.43 -21.13
C VAL A 22 -17.80 2.18 -22.39
N GLU A 23 -18.50 1.52 -23.32
CA GLU A 23 -18.98 2.14 -24.56
C GLU A 23 -19.88 3.35 -24.27
N GLN A 24 -20.71 3.25 -23.22
CA GLN A 24 -21.64 4.30 -22.80
C GLN A 24 -20.97 5.49 -22.09
N LEU A 25 -19.70 5.40 -21.67
CA LEU A 25 -19.02 6.51 -21.01
C LEU A 25 -19.00 7.77 -21.90
N GLN A 26 -19.44 8.89 -21.34
CA GLN A 26 -19.49 10.19 -22.01
C GLN A 26 -18.69 11.23 -21.24
N VAL A 27 -18.24 12.26 -21.95
CA VAL A 27 -17.65 13.45 -21.34
C VAL A 27 -18.75 14.23 -20.64
N VAL A 28 -18.53 14.58 -19.38
CA VAL A 28 -19.48 15.35 -18.56
C VAL A 28 -19.04 16.80 -18.47
N ASN A 29 -19.96 17.71 -18.77
CA ASN A 29 -19.77 19.14 -18.56
C ASN A 29 -19.76 19.47 -17.07
N VAL A 30 -19.02 20.52 -16.70
CA VAL A 30 -18.91 20.99 -15.30
C VAL A 30 -20.28 21.28 -14.69
N GLU A 31 -21.20 21.83 -15.47
CA GLU A 31 -22.58 22.16 -15.06
C GLU A 31 -23.48 20.93 -14.79
N ALA A 32 -23.13 19.76 -15.36
CA ALA A 32 -23.92 18.54 -15.24
C ALA A 32 -23.43 17.61 -14.11
N LEU A 33 -22.33 17.98 -13.43
CA LEU A 33 -21.83 17.23 -12.28
C LEU A 33 -22.86 17.26 -11.14
N GLY A 34 -23.18 16.07 -10.63
CA GLY A 34 -24.22 15.90 -9.61
C GLY A 34 -25.64 15.79 -10.16
N ALA A 35 -25.87 15.87 -11.47
CA ALA A 35 -27.19 15.62 -12.06
C ALA A 35 -27.56 14.12 -12.03
N ALA A 36 -28.83 13.80 -12.31
CA ALA A 36 -29.31 12.41 -12.27
C ALA A 36 -28.63 11.48 -13.29
N ASN A 37 -28.39 11.96 -14.51
CA ASN A 37 -27.62 11.23 -15.53
C ASN A 37 -26.15 11.03 -15.13
N TRP A 38 -25.56 12.01 -14.43
CA TRP A 38 -24.21 11.89 -13.90
C TRP A 38 -24.11 10.80 -12.81
N MET A 39 -25.14 10.62 -11.98
CA MET A 39 -25.15 9.53 -11.00
C MET A 39 -25.03 8.16 -11.67
N SER A 40 -25.78 7.92 -12.76
CA SER A 40 -25.66 6.68 -13.51
C SER A 40 -24.23 6.45 -14.03
N LEU A 41 -23.58 7.52 -14.52
CA LEU A 41 -22.18 7.47 -14.94
C LEU A 41 -21.24 7.17 -13.77
N HIS A 42 -21.40 7.86 -12.64
CA HIS A 42 -20.59 7.65 -11.44
C HIS A 42 -20.64 6.17 -11.01
N SER A 43 -21.82 5.55 -11.06
CA SER A 43 -22.01 4.14 -10.69
C SER A 43 -21.30 3.22 -11.64
N ALA A 44 -21.43 3.50 -12.94
CA ALA A 44 -20.78 2.71 -13.96
C ALA A 44 -19.25 2.75 -13.81
N VAL A 45 -18.69 3.95 -13.60
CA VAL A 45 -17.25 4.12 -13.43
C VAL A 45 -16.76 3.45 -12.13
N GLU A 46 -17.51 3.53 -11.03
CA GLU A 46 -17.15 2.86 -9.78
C GLU A 46 -17.16 1.33 -9.92
N LYS A 47 -18.19 0.78 -10.57
CA LYS A 47 -18.28 -0.66 -10.87
C LYS A 47 -17.10 -1.14 -11.74
N LEU A 48 -16.76 -0.37 -12.78
CA LEU A 48 -15.60 -0.65 -13.63
C LEU A 48 -14.28 -0.55 -12.84
N ASN A 49 -14.14 0.45 -11.96
CA ASN A 49 -12.96 0.64 -11.12
C ASN A 49 -12.73 -0.55 -10.19
N LEU A 50 -13.75 -0.95 -9.43
CA LEU A 50 -13.69 -2.10 -8.54
C LEU A 50 -13.35 -3.39 -9.28
N GLN A 51 -13.98 -3.62 -10.44
CA GLN A 51 -13.68 -4.79 -11.27
C GLN A 51 -12.23 -4.77 -11.80
N ALA A 52 -11.73 -3.61 -12.25
CA ALA A 52 -10.36 -3.48 -12.75
C ALA A 52 -9.33 -3.78 -11.65
N HIS A 53 -9.57 -3.31 -10.42
CA HIS A 53 -8.74 -3.63 -9.25
C HIS A 53 -8.83 -5.11 -8.87
N GLN A 54 -10.01 -5.71 -8.94
CA GLN A 54 -10.19 -7.13 -8.69
C GLN A 54 -9.38 -7.99 -9.68
N SER A 55 -9.42 -7.66 -10.99
CA SER A 55 -8.62 -8.33 -12.01
C SER A 55 -7.12 -8.21 -11.71
N ALA A 56 -6.65 -7.02 -11.32
CA ALA A 56 -5.27 -6.80 -10.92
C ALA A 56 -4.87 -7.62 -9.67
N LYS A 57 -5.72 -7.66 -8.64
CA LYS A 57 -5.50 -8.44 -7.41
C LYS A 57 -5.41 -9.95 -7.70
N GLN A 58 -6.23 -10.44 -8.62
CA GLN A 58 -6.23 -11.83 -9.06
C GLN A 58 -5.10 -12.15 -10.05
N LYS A 59 -4.32 -11.15 -10.49
CA LYS A 59 -3.32 -11.27 -11.57
C LYS A 59 -3.91 -11.87 -12.86
N ALA A 60 -5.17 -11.54 -13.13
CA ALA A 60 -5.91 -11.96 -14.31
C ALA A 60 -5.88 -10.86 -15.39
N ASP A 61 -6.30 -11.21 -16.61
CA ASP A 61 -6.41 -10.25 -17.70
C ASP A 61 -7.42 -9.14 -17.35
N ASN A 62 -7.00 -7.88 -17.54
CA ASN A 62 -7.80 -6.73 -17.16
C ASN A 62 -8.73 -6.29 -18.29
N PHE A 63 -9.81 -7.04 -18.50
CA PHE A 63 -10.78 -6.78 -19.58
C PHE A 63 -11.43 -5.38 -19.53
N VAL A 64 -11.49 -4.74 -18.36
CA VAL A 64 -11.96 -3.35 -18.24
C VAL A 64 -10.97 -2.40 -18.93
N VAL A 65 -9.67 -2.58 -18.71
CA VAL A 65 -8.62 -1.79 -19.37
C VAL A 65 -8.63 -2.03 -20.89
N GLU A 66 -8.76 -3.28 -21.31
CA GLU A 66 -8.86 -3.63 -22.73
C GLU A 66 -10.09 -3.00 -23.40
N ALA A 67 -11.24 -2.98 -22.72
CA ALA A 67 -12.44 -2.30 -23.22
C ALA A 67 -12.23 -0.78 -23.31
N LEU A 68 -11.60 -0.15 -22.30
CA LEU A 68 -11.29 1.28 -22.31
C LEU A 68 -10.40 1.66 -23.51
N LEU A 69 -9.44 0.81 -23.87
CA LEU A 69 -8.59 0.98 -25.04
C LEU A 69 -9.36 0.77 -26.34
N THR A 70 -10.09 -0.34 -26.45
CA THR A 70 -10.86 -0.73 -27.64
C THR A 70 -11.87 0.35 -28.04
N PHE A 71 -12.60 0.90 -27.06
CA PHE A 71 -13.60 1.95 -27.28
C PHE A 71 -13.02 3.38 -27.19
N LYS A 72 -11.70 3.53 -27.02
CA LYS A 72 -10.98 4.81 -26.90
C LYS A 72 -11.55 5.74 -25.82
N LYS A 73 -11.86 5.18 -24.65
CA LYS A 73 -12.51 5.89 -23.54
C LYS A 73 -11.55 6.44 -22.50
N LEU A 74 -10.24 6.19 -22.60
CA LEU A 74 -9.26 6.78 -21.69
C LEU A 74 -9.25 8.32 -21.76
N ASP A 75 -9.40 8.92 -22.95
CA ASP A 75 -9.57 10.38 -23.08
C ASP A 75 -10.85 10.88 -22.37
N VAL A 76 -11.92 10.10 -22.40
CA VAL A 76 -13.18 10.44 -21.69
C VAL A 76 -12.96 10.42 -20.18
N ILE A 77 -12.27 9.42 -19.64
CA ILE A 77 -11.92 9.34 -18.22
C ILE A 77 -11.08 10.56 -17.80
N VAL A 78 -10.05 10.92 -18.58
CA VAL A 78 -9.20 12.08 -18.29
C VAL A 78 -9.98 13.40 -18.35
N ARG A 79 -10.86 13.59 -19.33
CA ARG A 79 -11.72 14.79 -19.40
C ARG A 79 -12.67 14.91 -18.22
N ASN A 80 -13.27 13.79 -17.81
CA ASN A 80 -14.13 13.76 -16.63
C ASN A 80 -13.34 14.08 -15.37
N LEU A 81 -12.11 13.55 -15.24
CA LEU A 81 -11.22 13.85 -14.12
C LEU A 81 -10.92 15.35 -14.04
N LEU A 82 -10.56 15.98 -15.16
CA LEU A 82 -10.28 17.42 -15.21
C LEU A 82 -11.52 18.27 -14.96
N ALA A 83 -12.70 17.84 -15.41
CA ALA A 83 -13.96 18.53 -15.14
C ALA A 83 -14.32 18.46 -13.65
N THR A 84 -14.15 17.29 -13.02
CA THR A 84 -14.36 17.12 -11.57
C THR A 84 -13.34 17.92 -10.76
N GLU A 85 -12.06 17.90 -11.14
CA GLU A 85 -11.01 18.73 -10.52
C GLU A 85 -11.40 20.22 -10.60
N LEU A 86 -11.81 20.70 -11.77
CA LEU A 86 -12.23 22.09 -11.96
C LEU A 86 -13.46 22.47 -11.13
N TRP A 87 -14.47 21.60 -11.10
CA TRP A 87 -15.67 21.83 -10.29
C TRP A 87 -15.30 21.92 -8.80
N LYS A 88 -14.42 21.04 -8.33
CA LYS A 88 -13.96 21.08 -6.95
C LYS A 88 -13.14 22.34 -6.63
N ASP A 89 -12.30 22.79 -7.55
CA ASP A 89 -11.46 23.97 -7.32
C ASP A 89 -12.29 25.29 -7.34
N GLU A 90 -13.27 25.40 -8.24
CA GLU A 90 -13.92 26.68 -8.55
C GLU A 90 -15.41 26.76 -8.15
N VAL A 91 -16.13 25.64 -8.13
CA VAL A 91 -17.58 25.61 -7.82
C VAL A 91 -17.83 25.23 -6.36
N PHE A 92 -17.17 24.18 -5.86
CA PHE A 92 -17.34 23.71 -4.48
C PHE A 92 -17.14 24.82 -3.42
N PRO A 93 -16.14 25.72 -3.51
CA PRO A 93 -15.98 26.80 -2.53
C PRO A 93 -17.10 27.86 -2.55
N LEU A 94 -17.90 27.90 -3.60
CA LEU A 94 -19.01 28.85 -3.77
C LEU A 94 -20.34 28.33 -3.20
N LEU A 95 -20.40 27.05 -2.81
CA LEU A 95 -21.61 26.46 -2.25
C LEU A 95 -21.94 27.09 -0.89
N ARG A 96 -23.21 27.48 -0.74
CA ARG A 96 -23.72 28.15 0.48
C ARG A 96 -24.76 27.32 1.23
N ASP A 97 -25.37 26.34 0.56
CA ASP A 97 -26.29 25.40 1.18
C ASP A 97 -25.58 24.06 1.40
N PHE A 98 -25.72 23.55 2.61
CA PHE A 98 -25.17 22.28 3.05
C PHE A 98 -26.28 21.43 3.68
N SER A 99 -27.47 21.46 3.08
CA SER A 99 -28.53 20.51 3.38
C SER A 99 -28.07 19.06 3.22
N ASP A 100 -28.78 18.13 3.84
CA ASP A 100 -28.40 16.71 3.86
C ASP A 100 -28.25 16.11 2.46
N ALA A 101 -29.17 16.44 1.54
CA ALA A 101 -29.12 15.99 0.14
C ALA A 101 -27.96 16.66 -0.62
N ALA A 102 -27.79 17.98 -0.48
CA ALA A 102 -26.70 18.71 -1.12
C ALA A 102 -25.32 18.22 -0.67
N SER A 103 -25.19 17.91 0.62
CA SER A 103 -23.93 17.43 1.20
C SER A 103 -23.58 16.04 0.70
N LEU A 104 -24.55 15.12 0.66
CA LEU A 104 -24.34 13.77 0.12
C LEU A 104 -23.96 13.82 -1.36
N ARG A 105 -24.68 14.60 -2.16
CA ARG A 105 -24.39 14.76 -3.58
C ARG A 105 -23.03 15.39 -3.84
N THR A 106 -22.66 16.39 -3.04
CA THR A 106 -21.34 17.02 -3.10
C THR A 106 -20.24 16.02 -2.77
N TYR A 107 -20.41 15.21 -1.72
CA TYR A 107 -19.47 14.15 -1.38
C TYR A 107 -19.26 13.17 -2.54
N PHE A 108 -20.32 12.76 -3.26
CA PHE A 108 -20.16 11.90 -4.43
C PHE A 108 -19.32 12.55 -5.52
N ILE A 109 -19.49 13.85 -5.78
CA ILE A 109 -18.66 14.55 -6.78
C ILE A 109 -17.19 14.58 -6.33
N LEU A 110 -16.93 14.90 -5.05
CA LEU A 110 -15.58 14.90 -4.49
C LEU A 110 -14.93 13.52 -4.56
N TYR A 111 -15.69 12.47 -4.23
CA TYR A 111 -15.22 11.09 -4.27
C TYR A 111 -15.02 10.59 -5.69
N HIS A 112 -15.84 11.02 -6.65
CA HIS A 112 -15.72 10.60 -8.05
C HIS A 112 -14.36 10.91 -8.66
N GLU A 113 -13.70 11.98 -8.22
CA GLU A 113 -12.32 12.28 -8.62
C GLU A 113 -11.36 11.14 -8.25
N ALA A 114 -11.51 10.58 -7.04
CA ALA A 114 -10.72 9.44 -6.58
C ALA A 114 -11.02 8.19 -7.41
N VAL A 115 -12.28 7.96 -7.77
CA VAL A 115 -12.68 6.81 -8.63
C VAL A 115 -12.02 6.89 -10.01
N LEU A 116 -12.07 8.06 -10.63
CA LEU A 116 -11.45 8.30 -11.94
C LEU A 116 -9.93 8.17 -11.86
N GLY A 117 -9.31 8.68 -10.79
CA GLY A 117 -7.88 8.52 -10.50
C GLY A 117 -7.46 7.07 -10.31
N ASN A 118 -8.23 6.30 -9.53
CA ASN A 118 -8.03 4.85 -9.30
C ASN A 118 -8.08 4.06 -10.61
N LEU A 119 -9.12 4.29 -11.43
CA LEU A 119 -9.27 3.58 -12.70
C LEU A 119 -8.11 3.92 -13.67
N LEU A 120 -7.65 5.18 -13.70
CA LEU A 120 -6.48 5.57 -14.46
C LEU A 120 -5.19 4.96 -13.91
N GLU A 121 -5.01 4.90 -12.59
CA GLU A 121 -3.85 4.26 -11.98
C GLU A 121 -3.75 2.79 -12.41
N VAL A 122 -4.85 2.04 -12.35
CA VAL A 122 -4.88 0.64 -12.78
C VAL A 122 -4.60 0.50 -14.27
N ALA A 123 -5.18 1.36 -15.11
CA ALA A 123 -4.89 1.35 -16.55
C ALA A 123 -3.40 1.64 -16.83
N LEU A 124 -2.85 2.70 -16.24
CA LEU A 124 -1.47 3.15 -16.45
C LEU A 124 -0.43 2.21 -15.83
N TYR A 125 -0.82 1.18 -15.09
CA TYR A 125 0.10 0.11 -14.74
C TYR A 125 0.63 -0.63 -15.99
N HIS A 126 -0.22 -0.77 -17.02
CA HIS A 126 0.08 -1.53 -18.22
C HIS A 126 0.87 -0.69 -19.26
N GLU A 127 1.97 -1.24 -19.78
CA GLU A 127 2.84 -0.53 -20.74
C GLU A 127 2.13 -0.13 -22.03
N HIS A 128 1.34 -1.03 -22.61
CA HIS A 128 0.63 -0.79 -23.87
C HIS A 128 -0.39 0.37 -23.79
N VAL A 129 -0.83 0.75 -22.58
CA VAL A 129 -1.70 1.92 -22.38
C VAL A 129 -0.97 3.22 -22.74
N PHE A 130 0.33 3.31 -22.46
CA PHE A 130 1.14 4.49 -22.84
C PHE A 130 1.33 4.61 -24.35
N GLU A 131 1.36 3.48 -25.07
CA GLU A 131 1.47 3.46 -26.53
C GLU A 131 0.15 3.84 -27.21
N ALA A 132 -0.98 3.55 -26.55
CA ALA A 132 -2.32 3.80 -27.07
C ALA A 132 -2.86 5.20 -26.74
N LEU A 133 -2.34 5.86 -25.69
CA LEU A 133 -2.76 7.21 -25.32
C LEU A 133 -2.17 8.25 -26.25
N ASP A 134 -3.00 9.21 -26.66
CA ASP A 134 -2.51 10.42 -27.33
C ASP A 134 -1.62 11.22 -26.38
N ASP A 135 -0.50 11.74 -26.90
CA ASP A 135 0.46 12.56 -26.14
C ASP A 135 -0.20 13.74 -25.41
N ASP A 136 -1.18 14.39 -26.06
CA ASP A 136 -1.93 15.51 -25.48
C ASP A 136 -2.72 15.10 -24.23
N VAL A 137 -3.27 13.87 -24.20
CA VAL A 137 -4.02 13.34 -23.07
C VAL A 137 -3.06 12.92 -21.96
N LEU A 138 -1.95 12.27 -22.30
CA LEU A 138 -0.92 11.88 -21.33
C LEU A 138 -0.28 13.09 -20.65
N VAL A 139 -0.09 14.19 -21.39
CA VAL A 139 0.35 15.49 -20.85
C VAL A 139 -0.61 16.01 -19.77
N GLU A 140 -1.93 15.87 -19.97
CA GLU A 140 -2.93 16.31 -19.00
C GLU A 140 -2.92 15.45 -17.73
N VAL A 141 -2.71 14.13 -17.86
CA VAL A 141 -2.55 13.22 -16.72
C VAL A 141 -1.30 13.58 -15.91
N LEU A 142 -0.18 13.81 -16.59
CA LEU A 142 1.06 14.24 -15.94
C LEU A 142 0.86 15.56 -15.19
N ASP A 143 0.20 16.52 -15.82
CA ASP A 143 -0.10 17.82 -15.23
C ASP A 143 -1.02 17.72 -14.01
N TYR A 144 -2.03 16.87 -14.09
CA TYR A 144 -2.92 16.58 -12.99
C TYR A 144 -2.14 15.98 -11.81
N ALA A 145 -1.37 14.93 -12.07
CA ALA A 145 -0.55 14.29 -11.04
C ALA A 145 0.41 15.30 -10.39
N MET A 146 1.04 16.16 -11.17
CA MET A 146 1.96 17.19 -10.66
C MET A 146 1.28 18.31 -9.88
N ARG A 147 0.05 18.72 -10.24
CA ARG A 147 -0.74 19.64 -9.39
C ARG A 147 -1.02 19.01 -8.03
N LYS A 148 -1.42 17.74 -7.98
CA LYS A 148 -1.70 17.02 -6.73
C LYS A 148 -0.44 16.81 -5.88
N VAL A 149 0.68 16.44 -6.51
CA VAL A 149 1.98 16.32 -5.81
C VAL A 149 2.47 17.67 -5.29
N THR A 150 2.29 18.74 -6.05
CA THR A 150 2.66 20.10 -5.61
C THR A 150 1.78 20.55 -4.45
N TRP A 151 0.48 20.29 -4.50
CA TRP A 151 -0.44 20.53 -3.39
C TRP A 151 -0.03 19.75 -2.14
N LEU A 152 0.35 18.48 -2.29
CA LEU A 152 0.81 17.63 -1.17
C LEU A 152 2.09 18.15 -0.53
N LEU A 153 3.05 18.60 -1.36
CA LEU A 153 4.33 19.17 -0.90
C LEU A 153 4.18 20.57 -0.27
N SER A 154 3.24 21.37 -0.75
CA SER A 154 2.99 22.73 -0.25
C SER A 154 2.05 22.79 0.95
N THR A 155 1.25 21.76 1.19
CA THR A 155 0.33 21.71 2.33
C THR A 155 1.09 21.35 3.62
N PRO A 156 1.05 22.20 4.66
CA PRO A 156 1.72 21.90 5.92
C PRO A 156 1.15 20.64 6.59
N ARG A 157 2.03 19.80 7.14
CA ARG A 157 1.63 18.55 7.82
C ARG A 157 0.62 18.75 8.95
N ASP A 158 0.68 19.88 9.64
CA ASP A 158 -0.26 20.22 10.72
C ASP A 158 -1.70 20.38 10.22
N VAL A 159 -1.90 20.73 8.94
CA VAL A 159 -3.22 20.79 8.33
C VAL A 159 -3.86 19.40 8.33
N PHE A 160 -3.14 18.38 7.86
CA PHE A 160 -3.61 17.00 7.89
C PHE A 160 -3.83 16.52 9.32
N LYS A 161 -2.91 16.86 10.24
CA LYS A 161 -3.04 16.47 11.65
C LYS A 161 -4.28 17.03 12.35
N THR A 162 -4.60 18.30 12.11
CA THR A 162 -5.62 19.03 12.88
C THR A 162 -6.99 18.98 12.21
N LYS A 163 -7.04 19.08 10.88
CA LYS A 163 -8.25 19.21 10.09
C LYS A 163 -8.74 17.90 9.47
N THR A 164 -8.13 16.76 9.80
CA THR A 164 -8.61 15.43 9.39
C THR A 164 -8.86 14.54 10.59
N THR A 165 -9.46 13.38 10.34
CA THR A 165 -9.68 12.31 11.32
C THR A 165 -8.51 11.32 11.40
N PHE A 166 -7.52 11.37 10.50
CA PHE A 166 -6.46 10.37 10.35
C PHE A 166 -5.69 10.05 11.63
N HIS A 167 -5.57 11.02 12.54
CA HIS A 167 -4.75 10.90 13.74
C HIS A 167 -5.54 11.08 15.04
N LYS A 168 -6.88 11.07 14.95
CA LYS A 168 -7.78 11.19 16.10
C LYS A 168 -8.15 9.80 16.62
N SER A 169 -8.44 9.69 17.93
CA SER A 169 -8.96 8.45 18.51
C SER A 169 -10.42 8.24 18.08
N GLY A 170 -10.92 6.99 18.10
CA GLY A 170 -12.31 6.70 17.73
C GLY A 170 -13.32 7.52 18.53
N ALA A 171 -13.11 7.67 19.84
CA ALA A 171 -13.95 8.51 20.69
C ALA A 171 -13.91 10.00 20.30
N ALA A 172 -12.75 10.53 19.93
CA ALA A 172 -12.61 11.91 19.47
C ALA A 172 -13.27 12.13 18.09
N VAL A 173 -13.15 11.16 17.18
CA VAL A 173 -13.83 11.19 15.87
C VAL A 173 -15.34 11.22 16.07
N VAL A 174 -15.91 10.35 16.91
CA VAL A 174 -17.36 10.34 17.20
C VAL A 174 -17.82 11.66 17.79
N ALA A 175 -17.06 12.23 18.75
CA ALA A 175 -17.40 13.50 19.37
C ALA A 175 -17.40 14.67 18.35
N GLU A 176 -16.40 14.72 17.47
CA GLU A 176 -16.28 15.74 16.44
C GLU A 176 -17.38 15.60 15.38
N LEU A 177 -17.63 14.39 14.88
CA LEU A 177 -18.69 14.13 13.90
C LEU A 177 -20.09 14.44 14.45
N SER A 178 -20.30 14.27 15.76
CA SER A 178 -21.58 14.60 16.40
C SER A 178 -21.81 16.11 16.53
N GLY A 179 -20.74 16.91 16.57
CA GLY A 179 -20.80 18.37 16.76
C GLY A 179 -20.53 19.19 15.50
N ALA A 180 -19.97 18.58 14.45
CA ALA A 180 -19.58 19.29 13.23
C ALA A 180 -20.77 19.70 12.38
N SER A 181 -20.68 20.89 11.79
CA SER A 181 -21.58 21.31 10.72
C SER A 181 -21.33 20.49 9.44
N ARG A 182 -22.32 20.40 8.56
CA ARG A 182 -22.16 19.70 7.28
C ARG A 182 -21.10 20.32 6.37
N ALA A 183 -20.92 21.63 6.46
CA ALA A 183 -19.86 22.35 5.76
C ALA A 183 -18.46 21.94 6.26
N GLU A 184 -18.27 21.87 7.59
CA GLU A 184 -17.01 21.43 8.20
C GLU A 184 -16.71 19.97 7.87
N GLU A 185 -17.74 19.11 7.89
CA GLU A 185 -17.64 17.71 7.53
C GLU A 185 -17.22 17.52 6.07
N LEU A 186 -17.84 18.25 5.12
CA LEU A 186 -17.44 18.20 3.71
C LEU A 186 -16.04 18.76 3.47
N ALA A 187 -15.67 19.85 4.14
CA ALA A 187 -14.32 20.41 4.03
C ALA A 187 -13.26 19.41 4.52
N ARG A 188 -13.55 18.71 5.62
CA ARG A 188 -12.71 17.64 6.17
C ARG A 188 -12.61 16.45 5.21
N GLN A 189 -13.75 15.97 4.69
CA GLN A 189 -13.79 14.88 3.71
C GLN A 189 -13.03 15.25 2.43
N SER A 190 -13.21 16.46 1.90
CA SER A 190 -12.47 16.95 0.73
C SER A 190 -10.96 16.88 0.98
N LEU A 191 -10.48 17.35 2.13
CA LEU A 191 -9.07 17.32 2.49
C LEU A 191 -8.52 15.88 2.59
N GLU A 192 -9.29 14.97 3.19
CA GLU A 192 -8.90 13.56 3.32
C GLU A 192 -8.88 12.86 1.95
N ILE A 193 -9.85 13.13 1.08
CA ILE A 193 -9.90 12.63 -0.29
C ILE A 193 -8.72 13.18 -1.10
N ASP A 194 -8.43 14.47 -1.03
CA ASP A 194 -7.31 15.07 -1.74
C ASP A 194 -5.96 14.50 -1.30
N PHE A 195 -5.78 14.22 0.00
CA PHE A 195 -4.58 13.53 0.49
C PHE A 195 -4.42 12.16 -0.19
N ARG A 196 -5.50 11.37 -0.23
CA ARG A 196 -5.51 10.03 -0.84
C ARG A 196 -5.22 10.07 -2.33
N ILE A 197 -5.87 10.98 -3.06
CA ILE A 197 -5.65 11.23 -4.49
C ILE A 197 -4.20 11.66 -4.75
N ALA A 198 -3.66 12.56 -3.92
CA ALA A 198 -2.31 13.05 -4.11
C ALA A 198 -1.23 11.98 -3.88
N VAL A 199 -1.44 11.09 -2.90
CA VAL A 199 -0.57 9.92 -2.71
C VAL A 199 -0.65 8.98 -3.91
N GLN A 200 -1.85 8.69 -4.43
CA GLN A 200 -2.03 7.93 -5.66
C GLN A 200 -1.34 8.58 -6.87
N CYS A 201 -1.39 9.90 -6.99
CA CYS A 201 -0.71 10.62 -8.07
C CYS A 201 0.81 10.43 -8.05
N VAL A 202 1.42 10.10 -6.90
CA VAL A 202 2.84 9.70 -6.84
C VAL A 202 3.06 8.36 -7.54
N THR A 203 2.13 7.41 -7.41
CA THR A 203 2.18 6.14 -8.14
C THR A 203 2.01 6.35 -9.65
N ILE A 204 1.01 7.14 -10.05
CA ILE A 204 0.79 7.49 -11.47
C ILE A 204 2.05 8.15 -12.04
N LEU A 205 2.65 9.10 -11.31
CA LEU A 205 3.88 9.76 -11.71
C LEU A 205 5.04 8.76 -11.83
N ARG A 206 5.14 7.78 -10.93
CA ARG A 206 6.12 6.69 -11.04
C ARG A 206 5.92 5.89 -12.32
N TYR A 207 4.69 5.55 -12.72
CA TYR A 207 4.43 4.82 -13.96
C TYR A 207 4.89 5.61 -15.19
N VAL A 208 4.65 6.92 -15.23
CA VAL A 208 5.19 7.78 -16.30
C VAL A 208 6.73 7.76 -16.31
N CYS A 209 7.36 7.85 -15.13
CA CYS A 209 8.82 7.79 -15.00
C CYS A 209 9.39 6.44 -15.47
N GLU A 210 8.69 5.34 -15.20
CA GLU A 210 9.07 3.99 -15.61
C GLU A 210 9.05 3.82 -17.14
N ARG A 211 8.21 4.59 -17.84
CA ARG A 211 8.03 4.53 -19.30
C ARG A 211 8.79 5.61 -20.07
N VAL A 212 9.77 6.28 -19.46
CA VAL A 212 10.58 7.33 -20.13
C VAL A 212 11.30 6.88 -21.40
N GLY A 213 11.47 5.57 -21.61
CA GLY A 213 12.05 5.00 -22.82
C GLY A 213 11.11 4.96 -24.03
N ILE A 214 9.78 5.00 -23.82
CA ILE A 214 8.77 4.87 -24.88
C ILE A 214 7.90 6.12 -25.05
N VAL A 215 7.77 6.96 -24.01
CA VAL A 215 7.01 8.21 -24.11
C VAL A 215 7.67 9.21 -25.08
N SER A 216 6.85 10.07 -25.68
CA SER A 216 7.32 11.09 -26.60
C SER A 216 8.25 12.12 -25.94
N LEU A 217 9.04 12.81 -26.77
CA LEU A 217 9.89 13.93 -26.32
C LEU A 217 9.07 15.04 -25.66
N THR A 218 7.83 15.23 -26.09
CA THR A 218 6.87 16.19 -25.53
C THR A 218 6.59 15.91 -24.06
N VAL A 219 6.20 14.67 -23.75
CA VAL A 219 5.91 14.23 -22.38
C VAL A 219 7.19 14.24 -21.55
N LEU A 220 8.31 13.77 -22.08
CA LEU A 220 9.60 13.76 -21.40
C LEU A 220 10.10 15.16 -21.03
N THR A 221 9.99 16.13 -21.95
CA THR A 221 10.36 17.53 -21.70
C THR A 221 9.46 18.14 -20.63
N ARG A 222 8.16 17.84 -20.65
CA ARG A 222 7.22 18.32 -19.64
C ARG A 222 7.51 17.73 -18.25
N LEU A 223 7.84 16.44 -18.18
CA LEU A 223 8.23 15.72 -16.98
C LEU A 223 9.50 16.32 -16.33
N LEU A 224 10.53 16.56 -17.14
CA LEU A 224 11.87 16.92 -16.66
C LEU A 224 12.10 18.43 -16.55
N ASP A 225 11.65 19.21 -17.54
CA ASP A 225 11.97 20.65 -17.62
C ASP A 225 10.84 21.51 -17.06
N LYS A 226 9.58 21.22 -17.39
CA LYS A 226 8.44 22.03 -16.91
C LYS A 226 8.15 21.79 -15.43
N HIS A 227 8.05 20.53 -15.02
CA HIS A 227 7.66 20.13 -13.67
C HIS A 227 8.83 19.81 -12.75
N ASP A 228 10.01 19.55 -13.30
CA ASP A 228 11.19 19.16 -12.55
C ASP A 228 10.89 18.03 -11.53
N VAL A 229 10.37 16.93 -12.05
CA VAL A 229 9.89 15.80 -11.23
C VAL A 229 10.99 15.26 -10.32
N LEU A 230 12.24 15.25 -10.78
CA LEU A 230 13.39 14.85 -9.97
C LEU A 230 13.50 15.61 -8.63
N LEU A 231 13.28 16.92 -8.65
CA LEU A 231 13.30 17.74 -7.44
C LEU A 231 12.03 17.55 -6.60
N SER A 232 10.88 17.32 -7.22
CA SER A 232 9.64 17.00 -6.51
C SER A 232 9.75 15.66 -5.75
N LEU A 233 10.32 14.64 -6.39
CA LEU A 233 10.61 13.34 -5.77
C LEU A 233 11.61 13.47 -4.62
N THR A 234 12.65 14.29 -4.81
CA THR A 234 13.61 14.62 -3.75
C THR A 234 12.90 15.20 -2.53
N ALA A 235 12.00 16.17 -2.73
CA ALA A 235 11.26 16.79 -1.63
C ALA A 235 10.33 15.79 -0.90
N LEU A 236 9.69 14.88 -1.64
CA LEU A 236 8.85 13.81 -1.07
C LEU A 236 9.68 12.83 -0.24
N ILE A 237 10.86 12.43 -0.71
CA ILE A 237 11.77 11.53 0.02
C ILE A 237 12.26 12.19 1.31
N GLU A 238 12.60 13.48 1.27
CA GLU A 238 13.08 14.20 2.45
C GLU A 238 12.00 14.41 3.50
N ASN A 239 10.79 14.67 3.04
CA ASN A 239 9.64 14.99 3.87
C ASN A 239 8.44 14.12 3.49
N PRO A 240 8.46 12.80 3.79
CA PRO A 240 7.39 11.88 3.40
C PRO A 240 6.06 12.26 4.07
N PRO A 241 5.03 12.66 3.31
CA PRO A 241 3.74 13.11 3.87
C PRO A 241 2.91 11.94 4.41
N TRP A 242 3.26 10.71 4.05
CA TRP A 242 2.67 9.45 4.50
C TRP A 242 3.32 8.86 5.76
N THR A 243 4.18 9.61 6.45
CA THR A 243 4.77 9.17 7.73
C THR A 243 4.44 10.17 8.82
N TYR A 244 3.85 9.69 9.91
CA TYR A 244 3.41 10.52 11.03
C TYR A 244 3.93 10.00 12.36
N LYS A 245 4.43 10.91 13.20
CA LYS A 245 4.84 10.64 14.57
C LYS A 245 3.87 11.32 15.52
N HIS A 246 3.18 10.54 16.34
CA HIS A 246 2.40 11.02 17.46
C HIS A 246 3.22 10.87 18.73
N VAL A 247 3.22 11.90 19.57
CA VAL A 247 3.81 11.84 20.92
C VAL A 247 2.68 12.11 21.89
N ASP A 248 2.40 11.15 22.77
CA ASP A 248 1.37 11.33 23.78
C ASP A 248 1.82 12.42 24.77
N PRO A 249 1.01 13.48 25.00
CA PRO A 249 1.36 14.54 25.93
C PRO A 249 1.49 14.08 27.38
N ALA A 250 0.82 12.99 27.78
CA ALA A 250 0.78 12.49 29.15
C ALA A 250 1.87 11.44 29.42
N THR A 251 2.09 10.50 28.50
CA THR A 251 3.07 9.41 28.68
C THR A 251 4.44 9.70 28.04
N HIS A 252 4.53 10.73 27.17
CA HIS A 252 5.70 11.03 26.34
C HIS A 252 6.12 9.88 25.41
N GLU A 253 5.29 8.85 25.24
CA GLU A 253 5.57 7.75 24.32
C GLU A 253 5.32 8.17 22.86
N ALA A 254 6.23 7.76 21.97
CA ALA A 254 6.12 8.02 20.55
C ALA A 254 5.48 6.84 19.82
N THR A 255 4.37 7.09 19.15
CA THR A 255 3.73 6.14 18.23
C THR A 255 3.90 6.61 16.81
N TRP A 256 4.27 5.69 15.92
CA TRP A 256 4.47 5.97 14.51
C TRP A 256 3.31 5.42 13.69
N LYS A 257 2.89 6.17 12.68
CA LYS A 257 1.93 5.74 11.68
C LYS A 257 2.52 5.91 10.28
N LYS A 258 2.25 4.94 9.41
CA LYS A 258 2.53 5.04 7.97
C LYS A 258 1.23 4.92 7.19
N PHE A 259 1.15 5.64 6.08
CA PHE A 259 0.04 5.54 5.14
C PHE A 259 0.42 4.62 3.99
N HIS A 260 -0.31 3.52 3.84
CA HIS A 260 -0.19 2.57 2.73
C HIS A 260 -1.55 1.92 2.48
N ASP A 261 -1.80 1.42 1.27
CA ASP A 261 -3.08 0.79 0.88
C ASP A 261 -4.29 1.65 1.24
N GLN A 262 -4.17 2.96 1.02
CA GLN A 262 -5.19 3.95 1.34
C GLN A 262 -5.61 3.94 2.82
N LYS A 263 -4.75 3.50 3.75
CA LYS A 263 -5.04 3.52 5.20
C LYS A 263 -3.83 3.94 6.02
N TRP A 264 -4.10 4.61 7.14
CA TRP A 264 -3.09 4.89 8.15
C TRP A 264 -2.99 3.71 9.11
N SER A 265 -1.84 3.04 9.14
CA SER A 265 -1.55 1.93 10.05
C SER A 265 -0.53 2.35 11.12
N ILE A 266 -0.65 1.80 12.32
CA ILE A 266 0.35 2.00 13.39
C ILE A 266 1.51 1.06 13.11
N VAL A 267 2.74 1.57 13.24
CA VAL A 267 3.97 0.82 12.96
C VAL A 267 4.79 0.70 14.24
N ALA A 268 5.22 -0.52 14.54
CA ALA A 268 6.08 -0.80 15.69
C ALA A 268 7.49 -0.20 15.46
N PRO A 269 8.23 0.17 16.54
CA PRO A 269 9.56 0.74 16.38
C PRO A 269 10.56 -0.14 15.62
N SER A 270 10.42 -1.47 15.69
CA SER A 270 11.24 -2.43 14.92
C SER A 270 11.03 -2.34 13.41
N ASP A 271 9.82 -1.96 13.00
CA ASP A 271 9.37 -2.03 11.61
C ASP A 271 9.42 -0.64 10.96
N LEU A 272 9.93 0.38 11.67
CA LEU A 272 9.96 1.76 11.20
C LEU A 272 10.80 1.91 9.91
N LEU A 273 11.86 1.12 9.79
CA LEU A 273 12.72 1.08 8.60
C LEU A 273 12.19 0.13 7.50
N GLN A 274 11.14 -0.65 7.77
CA GLN A 274 10.49 -1.45 6.75
C GLN A 274 9.77 -0.51 5.78
N LEU A 275 10.12 -0.66 4.50
CA LEU A 275 9.62 0.18 3.43
C LEU A 275 8.21 -0.25 3.05
N THR A 276 7.29 0.70 3.07
CA THR A 276 5.94 0.50 2.55
C THR A 276 5.90 0.63 1.02
N THR A 277 4.87 0.08 0.39
CA THR A 277 4.62 0.25 -1.05
C THR A 277 4.56 1.73 -1.43
N THR A 278 3.92 2.56 -0.61
CA THR A 278 3.82 4.02 -0.80
C THR A 278 5.20 4.70 -0.73
N GLU A 279 6.02 4.36 0.27
CA GLU A 279 7.37 4.92 0.40
C GLU A 279 8.29 4.51 -0.76
N ALA A 280 8.09 3.32 -1.34
CA ALA A 280 8.88 2.83 -2.46
C ALA A 280 8.65 3.61 -3.77
N GLN A 281 7.44 4.18 -3.99
CA GLN A 281 7.09 4.84 -5.25
C GLN A 281 8.07 5.95 -5.67
N PRO A 282 8.38 6.95 -4.83
CA PRO A 282 9.30 8.01 -5.24
C PRO A 282 10.74 7.54 -5.44
N TRP A 283 11.17 6.50 -4.73
CA TRP A 283 12.50 5.89 -4.91
C TRP A 283 12.63 5.20 -6.27
N ILE A 284 11.61 4.42 -6.64
CA ILE A 284 11.55 3.74 -7.93
C ILE A 284 11.46 4.77 -9.07
N ALA A 285 10.64 5.80 -8.91
CA ALA A 285 10.56 6.89 -9.89
C ALA A 285 11.92 7.60 -10.05
N LEU A 286 12.63 7.85 -8.95
CA LEU A 286 13.96 8.46 -8.96
C LEU A 286 14.97 7.59 -9.71
N TYR A 287 14.95 6.26 -9.49
CA TYR A 287 15.77 5.31 -10.24
C TYR A 287 15.55 5.44 -11.75
N PHE A 288 14.30 5.40 -12.22
CA PHE A 288 14.02 5.49 -13.65
C PHE A 288 14.45 6.82 -14.25
N LEU A 289 14.34 7.94 -13.53
CA LEU A 289 14.78 9.24 -14.05
C LEU A 289 16.30 9.42 -14.04
N LEU A 290 17.01 8.90 -13.05
CA LEU A 290 18.47 9.06 -12.96
C LEU A 290 19.24 8.03 -13.79
N CYS A 291 18.76 6.79 -13.86
CA CYS A 291 19.47 5.69 -14.49
C CYS A 291 19.14 5.55 -15.98
N SER A 292 17.99 6.06 -16.45
CA SER A 292 17.62 6.00 -17.87
C SER A 292 18.43 6.95 -18.74
N LYS A 293 18.90 6.44 -19.89
CA LYS A 293 19.63 7.25 -20.88
C LYS A 293 18.76 8.39 -21.44
N ALA A 294 17.49 8.10 -21.76
CA ALA A 294 16.54 9.09 -22.30
C ALA A 294 16.43 10.32 -21.38
N SER A 295 16.21 10.08 -20.08
CA SER A 295 16.12 11.14 -19.08
C SER A 295 17.43 11.92 -18.91
N ARG A 296 18.57 11.22 -18.83
CA ARG A 296 19.89 11.88 -18.69
C ARG A 296 20.27 12.75 -19.89
N ASP A 297 19.92 12.32 -21.09
CA ASP A 297 20.20 13.07 -22.31
C ASP A 297 19.37 14.37 -22.38
N GLN A 298 18.16 14.40 -21.78
CA GLN A 298 17.28 15.57 -21.81
C GLN A 298 17.45 16.48 -20.58
N TYR A 299 17.66 15.91 -19.39
CA TYR A 299 17.60 16.64 -18.13
C TYR A 299 18.76 17.64 -18.00
N GLN A 300 18.41 18.92 -17.91
CA GLN A 300 19.36 20.00 -17.73
C GLN A 300 19.86 20.07 -16.29
N LEU A 301 21.04 19.53 -16.01
CA LEU A 301 21.57 19.51 -14.66
C LEU A 301 22.36 20.80 -14.36
N THR A 302 21.73 21.70 -13.60
CA THR A 302 22.32 22.94 -13.07
C THR A 302 22.99 22.69 -11.71
N THR A 303 23.82 23.64 -11.24
CA THR A 303 24.40 23.59 -9.89
C THR A 303 23.32 23.49 -8.81
N PHE A 304 22.22 24.25 -8.95
CA PHE A 304 21.11 24.19 -8.00
C PHE A 304 20.46 22.79 -7.97
N ARG A 305 20.11 22.23 -9.14
CA ARG A 305 19.51 20.90 -9.26
C ARG A 305 20.43 19.82 -8.70
N LYS A 306 21.73 19.88 -9.02
CA LYS A 306 22.75 18.99 -8.44
C LYS A 306 22.73 19.06 -6.91
N THR A 307 22.79 20.27 -6.32
CA THR A 307 22.80 20.43 -4.87
C THR A 307 21.54 19.86 -4.22
N GLN A 308 20.37 20.05 -4.82
CA GLN A 308 19.13 19.46 -4.30
C GLN A 308 19.14 17.94 -4.38
N LEU A 309 19.49 17.36 -5.54
CA LEU A 309 19.51 15.91 -5.73
C LEU A 309 20.47 15.19 -4.77
N LEU A 310 21.64 15.77 -4.51
CA LEU A 310 22.62 15.17 -3.59
C LEU A 310 22.11 15.07 -2.14
N ARG A 311 21.04 15.79 -1.76
CA ARG A 311 20.43 15.68 -0.43
C ARG A 311 19.81 14.30 -0.19
N VAL A 312 19.42 13.60 -1.24
CA VAL A 312 18.83 12.25 -1.17
C VAL A 312 19.83 11.23 -0.64
N ARG A 313 21.14 11.43 -0.86
CA ARG A 313 22.20 10.47 -0.47
C ARG A 313 22.15 10.04 0.99
N LYS A 314 21.82 10.96 1.90
CA LYS A 314 21.77 10.67 3.35
C LYS A 314 20.64 9.70 3.75
N TYR A 315 19.67 9.45 2.88
CA TYR A 315 18.57 8.52 3.12
C TYR A 315 18.82 7.13 2.52
N LEU A 316 19.84 6.98 1.66
CA LEU A 316 20.30 5.69 1.12
C LEU A 316 21.17 4.98 2.16
N ASN A 317 20.54 4.19 3.02
CA ASN A 317 21.20 3.35 4.03
C ASN A 317 21.13 1.87 3.62
N ASP A 318 21.96 1.03 4.25
CA ASP A 318 22.05 -0.40 3.93
C ASP A 318 20.70 -1.12 4.05
N VAL A 319 19.88 -0.76 5.03
CA VAL A 319 18.53 -1.33 5.23
C VAL A 319 17.58 -1.01 4.07
N LEU A 320 17.69 0.18 3.48
CA LEU A 320 16.94 0.56 2.29
C LEU A 320 17.47 -0.16 1.05
N LEU A 321 18.78 -0.30 0.91
CA LEU A 321 19.41 -1.01 -0.21
C LEU A 321 19.10 -2.52 -0.19
N ASP A 322 19.04 -3.13 0.99
CA ASP A 322 18.63 -4.53 1.15
C ASP A 322 17.18 -4.75 0.68
N GLN A 323 16.29 -3.80 0.98
CA GLN A 323 14.88 -3.86 0.60
C GLN A 323 14.62 -3.46 -0.86
N LEU A 324 15.40 -2.53 -1.42
CA LEU A 324 15.33 -2.08 -2.81
C LEU A 324 16.73 -2.06 -3.45
N PRO A 325 17.27 -3.22 -3.89
CA PRO A 325 18.63 -3.33 -4.40
C PRO A 325 18.94 -2.47 -5.63
N LEU A 326 17.91 -2.15 -6.44
CA LEU A 326 18.03 -1.25 -7.61
C LEU A 326 18.56 0.15 -7.25
N LEU A 327 18.42 0.57 -5.99
CA LEU A 327 18.91 1.87 -5.52
C LEU A 327 20.44 1.93 -5.38
N ALA A 328 21.15 0.81 -5.49
CA ALA A 328 22.61 0.80 -5.58
C ALA A 328 23.09 1.60 -6.81
N ASP A 329 22.36 1.52 -7.93
CA ASP A 329 22.66 2.31 -9.14
C ASP A 329 22.42 3.81 -8.91
N VAL A 330 21.36 4.14 -8.17
CA VAL A 330 21.07 5.53 -7.77
C VAL A 330 22.17 6.07 -6.87
N GLN A 331 22.60 5.29 -5.87
CA GLN A 331 23.70 5.66 -4.97
C GLN A 331 24.98 5.94 -5.76
N ARG A 332 25.37 5.00 -6.63
CA ARG A 332 26.53 5.15 -7.50
C ARG A 332 26.46 6.42 -8.37
N PHE A 333 25.31 6.65 -9.02
CA PHE A 333 25.12 7.84 -9.84
C PHE A 333 25.28 9.14 -9.02
N LEU A 334 24.71 9.19 -7.82
CA LEU A 334 24.81 10.35 -6.94
C LEU A 334 26.23 10.54 -6.39
N ASP A 335 26.97 9.47 -6.14
CA ASP A 335 28.37 9.51 -5.71
C ASP A 335 29.29 10.04 -6.83
N GLU A 336 29.12 9.54 -8.06
CA GLU A 336 29.79 10.07 -9.25
C GLU A 336 29.46 11.56 -9.42
N LEU A 337 28.18 11.93 -9.29
CA LEU A 337 27.72 13.30 -9.44
C LEU A 337 28.30 14.24 -8.37
N ALA A 338 28.52 13.76 -7.14
CA ALA A 338 29.11 14.55 -6.07
C ALA A 338 30.49 15.09 -6.45
N ILE A 339 31.29 14.27 -7.15
CA ILE A 339 32.67 14.58 -7.56
C ILE A 339 32.69 15.56 -8.76
N VAL A 340 31.68 15.53 -9.62
CA VAL A 340 31.63 16.35 -10.83
C VAL A 340 31.49 17.85 -10.51
N ASN A 341 32.54 18.64 -10.70
CA ASN A 341 32.47 20.08 -10.51
C ASN A 341 31.78 20.77 -11.70
N LEU A 342 30.65 21.42 -11.40
CA LEU A 342 29.82 22.16 -12.34
C LEU A 342 30.10 23.66 -12.19
N PRO A 343 30.73 24.33 -13.17
CA PRO A 343 30.82 25.79 -13.20
C PRO A 343 29.44 26.44 -13.01
N PRO A 344 29.33 27.60 -12.32
CA PRO A 344 28.06 28.22 -11.95
C PRO A 344 27.11 28.53 -13.13
N SER A 345 27.68 28.76 -14.32
CA SER A 345 26.96 29.07 -15.56
C SER A 345 26.83 27.89 -16.53
N SER A 346 27.37 26.73 -16.17
CA SER A 346 27.34 25.53 -17.02
C SER A 346 26.14 24.64 -16.70
N VAL A 347 25.61 23.99 -17.72
CA VAL A 347 24.58 22.96 -17.61
C VAL A 347 25.17 21.67 -18.13
N LEU A 348 25.11 20.60 -17.32
CA LEU A 348 25.44 19.26 -17.80
C LEU A 348 24.23 18.73 -18.58
N SER A 349 24.49 18.29 -19.82
CA SER A 349 23.52 17.98 -20.85
C SER A 349 22.76 19.21 -21.38
N ALA A 350 22.92 19.49 -22.68
CA ALA A 350 22.13 20.50 -23.37
C ALA A 350 20.86 19.84 -23.91
N SER A 351 19.69 20.32 -23.50
CA SER A 351 18.42 19.92 -24.12
C SER A 351 18.54 20.12 -25.63
N LYS A 352 18.46 19.01 -26.38
CA LYS A 352 18.73 19.05 -27.83
C LYS A 352 17.63 19.74 -28.60
N LEU A 353 16.42 19.81 -28.03
CA LEU A 353 15.19 20.41 -28.59
C LEU A 353 14.26 20.77 -27.42
N VAL A 354 13.75 22.01 -27.40
CA VAL A 354 12.71 22.44 -26.45
C VAL A 354 11.36 22.34 -27.15
N MET A 355 10.60 21.28 -26.84
CA MET A 355 9.22 21.13 -27.27
C MET A 355 8.31 21.29 -26.04
N GLU A 356 7.72 22.48 -25.86
CA GLU A 356 6.74 22.72 -24.80
C GLU A 356 5.33 22.43 -25.35
N ALA A 357 4.75 21.28 -24.99
CA ALA A 357 3.30 21.11 -25.13
C ALA A 357 2.58 21.97 -24.11
N LEU A 358 1.48 22.61 -24.52
CA LEU A 358 0.58 23.30 -23.61
C LEU A 358 -0.63 22.40 -23.33
N PRO A 359 -1.04 22.23 -22.07
CA PRO A 359 -2.22 21.45 -21.73
C PRO A 359 -3.45 22.16 -22.33
N VAL A 360 -4.11 21.51 -23.30
CA VAL A 360 -5.21 22.09 -24.06
C VAL A 360 -6.55 21.86 -23.38
N LEU A 361 -6.75 20.70 -22.74
CA LEU A 361 -8.04 20.27 -22.19
C LEU A 361 -8.40 21.10 -20.97
N ARG A 362 -7.54 21.13 -19.93
CA ARG A 362 -7.82 21.94 -18.73
C ARG A 362 -7.88 23.44 -19.06
N SER A 363 -6.97 23.92 -19.92
CA SER A 363 -6.97 25.32 -20.36
C SER A 363 -8.23 25.71 -21.14
N ARG A 364 -8.86 24.77 -21.85
CA ARG A 364 -10.15 25.00 -22.52
C ARG A 364 -11.27 25.09 -21.50
N LEU A 365 -11.33 24.16 -20.53
CA LEU A 365 -12.33 24.18 -19.47
C LEU A 365 -12.28 25.49 -18.66
N LEU A 366 -11.08 25.89 -18.21
CA LEU A 366 -10.89 27.15 -17.48
C LEU A 366 -11.36 28.38 -18.26
N ARG A 367 -11.12 28.41 -19.58
CA ARG A 367 -11.56 29.52 -20.44
C ARG A 367 -13.07 29.50 -20.66
N GLN A 368 -13.65 28.32 -20.84
CA GLN A 368 -15.08 28.14 -21.08
C GLN A 368 -15.90 28.60 -19.86
N TYR A 369 -15.54 28.18 -18.65
CA TYR A 369 -16.36 28.38 -17.45
C TYR A 369 -15.94 29.55 -16.55
N LYS A 370 -14.93 30.36 -16.95
CA LYS A 370 -14.30 31.40 -16.13
C LYS A 370 -15.26 32.30 -15.34
N ASN A 371 -16.41 32.64 -15.92
CA ASN A 371 -17.40 33.54 -15.32
C ASN A 371 -18.71 32.84 -14.94
N GLU A 372 -18.78 31.53 -15.09
CA GLU A 372 -20.01 30.74 -14.93
C GLU A 372 -20.06 30.00 -13.60
N TYR A 373 -18.93 29.85 -12.88
CA TYR A 373 -18.87 29.11 -11.62
C TYR A 373 -19.94 29.52 -10.58
N PRO A 374 -20.24 30.82 -10.36
CA PRO A 374 -21.29 31.20 -9.42
C PRO A 374 -22.69 30.77 -9.86
N VAL A 375 -22.94 30.77 -11.18
CA VAL A 375 -24.22 30.33 -11.76
C VAL A 375 -24.36 28.82 -11.62
N ILE A 376 -23.28 28.08 -11.90
CA ILE A 376 -23.24 26.62 -11.73
C ILE A 376 -23.46 26.24 -10.26
N ALA A 377 -22.81 26.92 -9.32
CA ALA A 377 -22.98 26.70 -7.89
C ALA A 377 -24.45 26.91 -7.45
N ALA A 378 -25.08 28.00 -7.91
CA ALA A 378 -26.48 28.29 -7.60
C ALA A 378 -27.43 27.23 -8.20
N ALA A 379 -27.22 26.86 -9.47
CA ALA A 379 -28.00 25.83 -10.15
C ALA A 379 -27.85 24.45 -9.49
N PHE A 380 -26.66 24.09 -9.04
CA PHE A 380 -26.40 22.85 -8.30
C PHE A 380 -27.18 22.81 -6.98
N VAL A 381 -27.14 23.90 -6.20
CA VAL A 381 -27.90 23.99 -4.94
C VAL A 381 -29.40 23.91 -5.19
N GLU A 382 -29.91 24.61 -6.21
CA GLU A 382 -31.32 24.55 -6.60
C GLU A 382 -31.72 23.12 -7.01
N ALA A 383 -30.90 22.45 -7.82
CA ALA A 383 -31.14 21.05 -8.19
C ALA A 383 -31.18 20.14 -6.96
N CYS A 384 -30.27 20.34 -6.00
CA CYS A 384 -30.24 19.56 -4.75
C CYS A 384 -31.48 19.72 -3.88
N SER A 385 -32.16 20.87 -3.95
CA SER A 385 -33.42 21.08 -3.22
C SER A 385 -34.56 20.17 -3.69
N THR A 386 -34.48 19.68 -4.92
CA THR A 386 -35.48 18.78 -5.53
C THR A 386 -35.14 17.30 -5.38
N LEU A 387 -33.91 16.98 -4.93
CA LEU A 387 -33.43 15.62 -4.80
C LEU A 387 -33.95 14.97 -3.51
N ARG A 388 -34.33 13.69 -3.62
CA ARG A 388 -34.71 12.88 -2.46
C ARG A 388 -33.51 12.08 -1.99
N ARG A 389 -33.14 12.27 -0.73
CA ARG A 389 -32.05 11.53 -0.08
C ARG A 389 -32.21 10.01 -0.17
N ALA A 390 -33.45 9.50 -0.16
CA ALA A 390 -33.70 8.06 -0.24
C ALA A 390 -33.14 7.46 -1.54
N ASP A 391 -33.33 8.16 -2.66
CA ASP A 391 -32.86 7.72 -3.98
C ASP A 391 -31.31 7.65 -4.01
N ASP A 392 -30.64 8.63 -3.38
CA ASP A 392 -29.17 8.67 -3.27
C ASP A 392 -28.60 7.61 -2.32
N MET A 393 -29.36 7.24 -1.29
CA MET A 393 -28.98 6.20 -0.34
C MET A 393 -29.19 4.79 -0.91
N GLU A 394 -30.26 4.58 -1.66
CA GLU A 394 -30.49 3.35 -2.43
C GLU A 394 -29.40 3.17 -3.48
N TYR A 395 -29.02 4.26 -4.16
CA TYR A 395 -27.88 4.29 -5.07
C TYR A 395 -26.56 3.89 -4.39
N LEU A 396 -26.29 4.45 -3.20
CA LEU A 396 -25.10 4.07 -2.41
C LEU A 396 -25.16 2.59 -2.04
N ALA A 397 -26.31 2.12 -1.58
CA ALA A 397 -26.50 0.71 -1.26
C ALA A 397 -26.28 -0.20 -2.46
N ASP A 398 -26.72 0.15 -3.68
CA ASP A 398 -26.49 -0.65 -4.89
C ASP A 398 -24.99 -0.78 -5.22
N VAL A 399 -24.25 0.34 -5.14
CA VAL A 399 -22.81 0.34 -5.41
C VAL A 399 -22.03 -0.44 -4.35
N TYR A 400 -22.40 -0.31 -3.07
CA TYR A 400 -21.68 -0.93 -1.95
C TYR A 400 -22.20 -2.34 -1.55
N ASN A 401 -23.37 -2.78 -2.04
CA ASN A 401 -23.90 -4.15 -1.87
C ASN A 401 -23.44 -5.12 -2.98
N LEU A 402 -22.57 -4.69 -3.91
CA LEU A 402 -21.93 -5.62 -4.85
C LEU A 402 -21.10 -6.63 -4.04
N ALA A 403 -21.51 -7.90 -4.10
CA ALA A 403 -20.80 -9.00 -3.46
C ALA A 403 -19.31 -8.97 -3.87
N GLY A 404 -18.40 -8.86 -2.89
CA GLY A 404 -16.95 -8.81 -3.11
C GLY A 404 -16.26 -7.49 -2.73
N ILE A 405 -17.00 -6.46 -2.31
CA ILE A 405 -16.40 -5.26 -1.70
C ILE A 405 -15.76 -5.61 -0.34
N GLU A 406 -16.35 -6.53 0.43
CA GLU A 406 -15.73 -7.08 1.64
C GLU A 406 -14.38 -7.75 1.30
N ASP A 407 -14.26 -8.51 0.20
CA ASP A 407 -12.98 -9.11 -0.21
C ASP A 407 -11.93 -8.08 -0.70
N LEU A 408 -12.34 -6.86 -1.06
CA LEU A 408 -11.46 -5.74 -1.40
C LEU A 408 -11.13 -4.85 -0.19
N LEU A 409 -12.01 -4.80 0.82
CA LEU A 409 -11.88 -3.97 2.03
C LEU A 409 -11.38 -4.74 3.26
N ASP A 410 -11.50 -6.07 3.30
CA ASP A 410 -11.03 -6.92 4.38
C ASP A 410 -9.53 -7.21 4.23
N ASP A 411 -8.75 -6.38 4.92
CA ASP A 411 -7.68 -6.91 5.78
C ASP A 411 -8.17 -6.76 7.24
N ASN A 412 -8.93 -7.75 7.72
CA ASN A 412 -9.38 -7.91 9.12
C ASN A 412 -9.95 -6.67 9.80
N VAL A 413 -11.28 -6.50 9.74
CA VAL A 413 -12.01 -5.74 10.77
C VAL A 413 -13.05 -6.63 11.43
N ALA A 414 -12.71 -7.15 12.61
CA ALA A 414 -13.65 -7.80 13.50
C ALA A 414 -14.80 -6.83 13.84
N SER A 415 -16.00 -7.14 13.36
CA SER A 415 -17.23 -6.44 13.75
C SER A 415 -17.94 -7.17 14.90
N PRO A 416 -18.62 -6.46 15.80
CA PRO A 416 -19.13 -7.03 17.05
C PRO A 416 -20.46 -7.76 16.84
N GLU A 417 -20.53 -9.02 17.27
CA GLU A 417 -21.75 -9.85 17.22
C GLU A 417 -22.85 -9.29 18.12
N THR A 418 -24.07 -9.16 17.59
CA THR A 418 -25.30 -9.20 18.38
C THR A 418 -26.18 -10.38 17.94
N PRO A 419 -26.82 -11.10 18.87
CA PRO A 419 -27.38 -12.41 18.61
C PRO A 419 -28.81 -12.34 18.08
N VAL A 420 -29.10 -13.02 16.98
CA VAL A 420 -30.47 -13.31 16.54
C VAL A 420 -30.63 -14.82 16.35
N ALA A 421 -31.67 -15.37 16.99
CA ALA A 421 -32.03 -16.79 16.97
C ALA A 421 -32.57 -17.24 15.58
N PRO A 422 -32.43 -18.52 15.22
CA PRO A 422 -32.69 -18.99 13.86
C PRO A 422 -34.16 -19.38 13.60
N PRO A 423 -34.68 -19.22 12.37
CA PRO A 423 -35.76 -20.06 11.87
C PRO A 423 -35.25 -21.12 10.88
N THR A 424 -35.54 -22.37 11.25
CA THR A 424 -35.65 -23.62 10.48
C THR A 424 -35.38 -23.63 8.97
N THR A 425 -34.36 -24.42 8.60
CA THR A 425 -34.09 -24.96 7.26
C THR A 425 -35.02 -26.13 6.90
N LYS A 426 -35.29 -26.31 5.60
CA LYS A 426 -35.60 -27.63 5.01
C LYS A 426 -34.52 -28.02 4.00
N ALA A 427 -33.71 -28.98 4.45
CA ALA A 427 -33.15 -30.13 3.76
C ALA A 427 -32.47 -29.96 2.39
N THR A 428 -31.14 -29.92 2.46
CA THR A 428 -30.25 -30.58 1.49
C THR A 428 -29.19 -31.36 2.29
N THR A 429 -28.87 -32.55 1.83
CA THR A 429 -28.02 -33.60 2.44
C THR A 429 -26.67 -33.08 3.01
N PRO A 430 -26.27 -33.53 4.22
CA PRO A 430 -25.07 -33.02 4.88
C PRO A 430 -23.79 -33.70 4.37
N MET A 431 -22.78 -32.91 4.01
CA MET A 431 -21.40 -33.30 4.25
C MET A 431 -21.13 -33.20 5.76
N PRO A 432 -20.33 -34.11 6.34
CA PRO A 432 -20.08 -34.09 7.78
C PRO A 432 -19.31 -32.81 8.18
N PRO A 433 -19.55 -32.28 9.39
CA PRO A 433 -18.92 -31.04 9.84
C PRO A 433 -17.41 -31.25 10.03
N VAL A 434 -16.60 -30.46 9.32
CA VAL A 434 -15.15 -30.38 9.56
C VAL A 434 -14.93 -29.68 10.90
N GLY A 435 -14.29 -30.38 11.84
CA GLY A 435 -13.97 -29.84 13.16
C GLY A 435 -12.92 -28.71 13.11
N PRO A 436 -12.72 -27.97 14.21
CA PRO A 436 -11.68 -26.94 14.27
C PRO A 436 -10.29 -27.56 13.97
N PRO A 437 -9.44 -26.89 13.18
CA PRO A 437 -8.14 -27.43 12.79
C PRO A 437 -7.27 -27.64 14.02
N ARG A 438 -6.72 -28.86 14.16
CA ARG A 438 -5.87 -29.28 15.27
C ARG A 438 -4.58 -29.89 14.76
N VAL A 439 -3.53 -29.90 15.58
CA VAL A 439 -2.33 -30.69 15.31
C VAL A 439 -2.68 -32.16 15.49
N SER A 440 -2.43 -32.98 14.47
CA SER A 440 -2.79 -34.41 14.45
C SER A 440 -2.14 -35.21 15.58
N VAL A 441 -0.93 -34.84 16.00
CA VAL A 441 -0.24 -35.41 17.16
C VAL A 441 0.44 -34.30 17.95
N LEU A 442 0.07 -34.14 19.22
CA LEU A 442 0.62 -33.07 20.07
C LEU A 442 2.11 -33.29 20.35
N PRO A 443 2.93 -32.22 20.33
CA PRO A 443 4.31 -32.29 20.76
C PRO A 443 4.39 -32.39 22.29
N THR A 444 5.30 -33.21 22.80
CA THR A 444 5.48 -33.43 24.24
C THR A 444 6.77 -32.79 24.77
N ALA A 445 7.85 -32.88 24.00
CA ALA A 445 9.15 -32.31 24.34
C ALA A 445 9.90 -31.82 23.10
N VAL A 446 10.81 -30.88 23.30
CA VAL A 446 11.75 -30.42 22.27
C VAL A 446 13.16 -30.42 22.86
N HIS A 447 14.08 -31.11 22.19
CA HIS A 447 15.50 -31.11 22.53
C HIS A 447 16.25 -30.25 21.51
N ILE A 448 16.89 -29.19 21.96
CA ILE A 448 17.63 -28.25 21.12
C ILE A 448 19.12 -28.46 21.38
N ALA A 449 19.90 -28.67 20.34
CA ALA A 449 21.36 -28.66 20.36
C ALA A 449 21.87 -27.45 19.58
N LEU A 450 22.71 -26.64 20.23
CA LEU A 450 23.41 -25.51 19.64
C LEU A 450 24.89 -25.85 19.58
N VAL A 451 25.40 -26.13 18.39
CA VAL A 451 26.76 -26.69 18.20
C VAL A 451 27.63 -25.68 17.45
N ALA A 452 28.74 -25.26 18.03
CA ALA A 452 29.71 -24.41 17.34
C ALA A 452 30.32 -25.12 16.12
N ARG A 453 30.42 -24.43 14.98
CA ARG A 453 31.10 -24.98 13.79
C ARG A 453 32.61 -25.03 13.99
N THR A 454 33.17 -26.20 14.29
CA THR A 454 34.61 -26.43 14.18
C THR A 454 34.96 -26.87 12.76
N ASN A 455 35.88 -26.15 12.12
CA ASN A 455 36.38 -26.47 10.79
C ASN A 455 37.21 -27.76 10.87
N PRO A 456 36.93 -28.84 10.10
CA PRO A 456 37.63 -30.13 10.24
C PRO A 456 39.14 -30.09 9.91
N ALA A 457 39.67 -28.95 9.46
CA ALA A 457 41.10 -28.73 9.18
C ALA A 457 41.94 -28.28 10.39
N HIS A 458 41.35 -27.97 11.55
CA HIS A 458 42.09 -27.52 12.73
C HIS A 458 42.00 -28.55 13.87
N LYS A 459 42.95 -29.48 13.92
CA LYS A 459 43.28 -30.23 15.13
C LYS A 459 44.21 -29.37 16.00
N ILE A 460 43.67 -28.66 16.98
CA ILE A 460 44.43 -28.28 18.18
C ILE A 460 43.58 -28.65 19.39
N VAL A 461 44.17 -29.49 20.22
CA VAL A 461 43.63 -29.98 21.49
C VAL A 461 43.75 -28.85 22.51
N GLU A 462 42.64 -28.20 22.85
CA GLU A 462 42.45 -27.62 24.16
C GLU A 462 41.21 -28.27 24.78
N ILE A 463 41.45 -29.10 25.78
CA ILE A 463 40.43 -29.70 26.63
C ILE A 463 39.92 -28.57 27.53
N GLY A 464 38.83 -27.94 27.10
CA GLY A 464 37.97 -27.07 27.88
C GLY A 464 36.54 -27.36 27.45
N ALA A 465 35.71 -27.76 28.40
CA ALA A 465 34.35 -28.23 28.16
C ALA A 465 33.42 -27.13 27.59
N ASP A 466 32.44 -27.58 26.80
CA ASP A 466 31.17 -26.89 26.50
C ASP A 466 31.13 -25.84 25.37
N ASP A 467 31.47 -26.23 24.13
CA ASP A 467 31.08 -25.48 22.89
C ASP A 467 29.71 -25.92 22.32
N GLU A 468 29.03 -26.86 23.00
CA GLU A 468 27.71 -27.37 22.64
C GLU A 468 26.71 -27.07 23.77
N VAL A 469 25.63 -26.35 23.44
CA VAL A 469 24.58 -26.03 24.40
C VAL A 469 23.36 -26.89 24.10
N TYR A 470 22.98 -27.73 25.06
CA TYR A 470 21.78 -28.55 25.00
C TYR A 470 20.67 -27.96 25.87
N VAL A 471 19.49 -27.74 25.26
CA VAL A 471 18.31 -27.20 25.95
C VAL A 471 17.17 -28.19 25.80
N GLU A 472 16.76 -28.79 26.92
CA GLU A 472 15.56 -29.59 26.99
C GLU A 472 14.36 -28.72 27.36
N CYS A 473 13.30 -28.84 26.57
CA CYS A 473 12.07 -28.07 26.73
C CYS A 473 10.85 -28.97 26.85
N SER A 474 9.99 -28.72 27.85
CA SER A 474 8.64 -29.27 27.90
C SER A 474 7.66 -28.37 27.15
N VAL A 475 6.69 -28.98 26.48
CA VAL A 475 5.64 -28.25 25.75
C VAL A 475 4.51 -27.89 26.71
N ALA A 476 4.20 -26.61 26.86
CA ALA A 476 3.03 -26.17 27.62
C ALA A 476 1.76 -26.37 26.77
N ALA A 477 1.15 -27.56 26.84
CA ALA A 477 -0.01 -27.92 26.00
C ALA A 477 -1.22 -26.98 26.15
N SER A 478 -1.38 -26.30 27.29
CA SER A 478 -2.43 -25.29 27.52
C SER A 478 -2.18 -23.93 26.84
N SER A 479 -0.99 -23.72 26.27
CA SER A 479 -0.61 -22.47 25.59
C SER A 479 -0.95 -22.45 24.09
N GLU A 480 -1.79 -23.39 23.65
CA GLU A 480 -2.18 -23.56 22.26
C GLU A 480 -2.81 -22.29 21.69
N LYS A 481 -2.18 -21.70 20.66
CA LYS A 481 -2.74 -20.56 19.93
C LYS A 481 -2.73 -20.83 18.43
N SER A 482 -3.92 -20.79 17.83
CA SER A 482 -4.09 -20.88 16.39
C SER A 482 -3.61 -19.58 15.72
N VAL A 483 -2.80 -19.72 14.69
CA VAL A 483 -2.23 -18.64 13.89
C VAL A 483 -2.56 -18.94 12.43
N ALA A 484 -3.43 -18.13 11.83
CA ALA A 484 -3.72 -18.19 10.41
C ALA A 484 -2.57 -17.53 9.62
N THR A 485 -2.04 -18.23 8.62
CA THR A 485 -1.04 -17.70 7.70
C THR A 485 -1.46 -17.98 6.26
N ALA A 486 -0.83 -17.32 5.29
CA ALA A 486 -1.08 -17.57 3.86
C ALA A 486 -0.85 -19.03 3.42
N HIS A 487 -0.09 -19.80 4.20
CA HIS A 487 0.28 -21.20 3.91
C HIS A 487 -0.55 -22.21 4.72
N GLY A 488 -1.60 -21.77 5.41
CA GLY A 488 -2.47 -22.60 6.25
C GLY A 488 -2.47 -22.19 7.72
N THR A 489 -3.28 -22.90 8.51
CA THR A 489 -3.39 -22.68 9.95
C THR A 489 -2.27 -23.42 10.68
N TYR A 490 -1.54 -22.72 11.51
CA TYR A 490 -0.52 -23.29 12.39
C TYR A 490 -0.97 -23.15 13.84
N VAL A 491 -0.56 -24.09 14.66
CA VAL A 491 -0.79 -24.06 16.10
C VAL A 491 0.54 -23.82 16.79
N ARG A 492 0.60 -22.74 17.56
CA ARG A 492 1.78 -22.33 18.33
C ARG A 492 1.69 -22.82 19.77
N PHE A 493 2.80 -23.37 20.25
CA PHE A 493 3.03 -23.78 21.63
C PHE A 493 4.18 -22.98 22.23
N THR A 494 4.02 -22.57 23.49
CA THR A 494 5.10 -22.04 24.32
C THR A 494 5.90 -23.20 24.91
N LEU A 495 7.23 -23.09 24.89
CA LEU A 495 8.12 -24.09 25.44
C LEU A 495 8.75 -23.60 26.75
N GLU A 496 8.78 -24.49 27.74
CA GLU A 496 9.36 -24.24 29.06
C GLU A 496 10.68 -25.00 29.20
N LYS A 497 11.77 -24.29 29.53
CA LYS A 497 13.11 -24.89 29.68
C LYS A 497 13.19 -25.67 30.99
N ALA A 498 13.77 -26.88 30.95
CA ALA A 498 13.96 -27.72 32.14
C ALA A 498 15.00 -27.16 33.13
N SER A 499 15.99 -26.40 32.64
CA SER A 499 16.97 -25.69 33.47
C SER A 499 16.88 -24.18 33.25
N ALA A 500 16.89 -23.44 34.36
CA ALA A 500 16.84 -21.98 34.37
C ALA A 500 18.22 -21.31 34.38
N SER A 501 19.32 -22.08 34.52
CA SER A 501 20.66 -21.52 34.51
C SER A 501 21.01 -20.98 33.11
N PRO A 502 21.41 -19.71 32.96
CA PRO A 502 21.83 -19.19 31.67
C PRO A 502 23.11 -19.89 31.23
N THR A 503 23.13 -20.39 30.00
CA THR A 503 24.32 -20.96 29.35
C THR A 503 24.69 -20.07 28.17
N LYS A 504 25.98 -19.75 28.05
CA LYS A 504 26.48 -18.92 26.96
C LYS A 504 26.38 -19.68 25.64
N VAL A 505 25.77 -19.06 24.64
CA VAL A 505 25.62 -19.62 23.29
C VAL A 505 26.72 -19.07 22.37
N PRO A 506 27.39 -19.93 21.56
CA PRO A 506 28.33 -19.48 20.53
C PRO A 506 27.66 -18.61 19.47
N SER A 507 28.31 -17.55 18.98
CA SER A 507 27.71 -16.60 18.04
C SER A 507 27.38 -17.19 16.66
N THR A 508 28.09 -18.24 16.25
CA THR A 508 27.93 -18.92 14.94
C THR A 508 27.59 -20.41 15.08
N ALA A 509 26.71 -20.73 16.03
CA ALA A 509 26.25 -22.10 16.24
C ALA A 509 25.25 -22.56 15.16
N CYS A 510 25.30 -23.86 14.86
CA CYS A 510 24.20 -24.56 14.21
C CYS A 510 23.12 -24.87 15.24
N LEU A 511 21.84 -24.73 14.88
CA LEU A 511 20.71 -25.11 15.73
C LEU A 511 20.03 -26.35 15.15
N ASP A 512 20.09 -27.44 15.90
CA ASP A 512 19.37 -28.69 15.61
C ASP A 512 18.31 -28.93 16.69
N ALA A 513 17.05 -28.99 16.29
CA ALA A 513 15.93 -29.18 17.20
C ALA A 513 15.17 -30.47 16.89
N THR A 514 15.17 -31.39 17.86
CA THR A 514 14.40 -32.62 17.82
C THR A 514 13.09 -32.44 18.59
N VAL A 515 11.98 -32.40 17.87
CA VAL A 515 10.62 -32.38 18.44
C VAL A 515 10.16 -33.82 18.65
N VAL A 516 9.75 -34.16 19.87
CA VAL A 516 9.17 -35.45 20.24
C VAL A 516 7.65 -35.28 20.28
N LEU A 517 6.95 -36.12 19.52
CA LEU A 517 5.49 -36.15 19.47
C LEU A 517 4.93 -37.18 20.46
N ALA A 518 3.66 -37.05 20.85
CA ALA A 518 2.97 -38.00 21.73
C ALA A 518 2.95 -39.44 21.19
N SER A 519 3.12 -39.63 19.87
CA SER A 519 3.26 -40.93 19.21
C SER A 519 4.65 -41.56 19.34
N ASN A 520 5.60 -40.91 20.04
CA ASN A 520 7.04 -41.18 20.05
C ASN A 520 7.76 -40.98 18.69
N ALA A 521 7.06 -40.45 17.68
CA ALA A 521 7.72 -39.99 16.46
C ALA A 521 8.60 -38.77 16.76
N LYS A 522 9.72 -38.66 16.04
CA LYS A 522 10.67 -37.55 16.15
C LYS A 522 10.72 -36.76 14.85
N MET A 523 10.73 -35.45 14.97
CA MET A 523 10.82 -34.52 13.86
C MET A 523 12.01 -33.58 14.08
N GLN A 524 12.74 -33.26 13.02
CA GLN A 524 13.95 -32.43 13.10
C GLN A 524 13.74 -31.10 12.42
N LEU A 525 14.11 -30.02 13.10
CA LEU A 525 14.15 -28.66 12.55
C LEU A 525 15.58 -28.15 12.65
N HIS A 526 16.09 -27.57 11.57
CA HIS A 526 17.49 -27.18 11.44
C HIS A 526 17.64 -25.71 11.09
N CYS A 527 18.68 -25.07 11.63
CA CYS A 527 19.19 -23.77 11.22
C CYS A 527 20.72 -23.86 11.08
N ALA A 528 21.23 -23.69 9.86
CA ALA A 528 22.64 -23.89 9.57
C ALA A 528 23.58 -22.87 10.24
N ASP A 529 23.09 -21.68 10.54
CA ASP A 529 23.81 -20.65 11.31
C ASP A 529 22.83 -19.74 12.04
N ILE A 530 22.97 -19.61 13.35
CA ILE A 530 22.22 -18.62 14.12
C ILE A 530 22.77 -17.21 13.99
N ALA A 531 23.99 -16.98 13.50
CA ALA A 531 24.59 -15.67 13.22
C ALA A 531 24.18 -14.56 14.22
N LEU A 532 24.53 -14.72 15.50
CA LEU A 532 24.20 -13.75 16.55
C LEU A 532 25.07 -12.50 16.40
N PRO A 533 24.49 -11.29 16.40
CA PRO A 533 25.23 -10.04 16.22
C PRO A 533 25.95 -9.63 17.50
N ASP A 534 27.06 -8.89 17.38
CA ASP A 534 27.85 -8.37 18.53
C ASP A 534 27.13 -7.26 19.35
N THR A 535 25.84 -7.04 19.11
CA THR A 535 25.01 -6.10 19.88
C THR A 535 24.51 -6.72 21.19
N MET A 536 24.14 -5.93 22.20
CA MET A 536 23.51 -6.47 23.43
C MET A 536 21.98 -6.58 23.33
N ALA A 537 21.41 -6.42 22.13
CA ALA A 537 19.96 -6.44 21.90
C ALA A 537 19.42 -7.90 21.81
N PRO A 538 18.17 -8.18 22.20
CA PRO A 538 17.57 -9.49 22.02
C PRO A 538 17.28 -9.76 20.53
N VAL A 539 17.53 -11.00 20.10
CA VAL A 539 17.45 -11.40 18.69
C VAL A 539 16.68 -12.71 18.57
N TRP A 540 15.82 -12.82 17.57
CA TRP A 540 15.11 -14.07 17.26
C TRP A 540 15.80 -14.82 16.11
N ARG A 541 15.88 -16.14 16.24
CA ARG A 541 16.28 -17.05 15.16
C ARG A 541 15.30 -18.17 15.01
N GLN A 542 15.31 -18.75 13.81
CA GLN A 542 14.32 -19.72 13.39
C GLN A 542 15.02 -20.98 12.86
N ALA A 543 14.50 -22.14 13.26
CA ALA A 543 14.82 -23.43 12.66
C ALA A 543 13.58 -24.01 11.98
N GLY A 544 13.77 -24.53 10.77
CA GLY A 544 12.68 -24.92 9.88
C GLY A 544 12.04 -23.76 9.12
N THR A 545 11.21 -24.10 8.14
CA THR A 545 10.45 -23.14 7.31
C THR A 545 8.98 -23.56 7.26
N LEU A 546 8.08 -22.63 6.94
CA LEU A 546 6.66 -22.96 6.72
C LEU A 546 6.48 -23.80 5.45
N ASP A 547 7.37 -23.62 4.46
CA ASP A 547 7.28 -24.26 3.15
C ASP A 547 7.57 -25.78 3.21
N ASP A 548 8.44 -26.20 4.14
CA ASP A 548 8.79 -27.62 4.32
C ASP A 548 7.70 -28.43 5.02
N GLY A 549 6.64 -27.78 5.53
CA GLY A 549 5.49 -28.44 6.16
C GLY A 549 5.81 -29.20 7.46
N GLN A 550 7.02 -29.08 8.00
CA GLN A 550 7.44 -29.72 9.26
C GLN A 550 7.32 -28.78 10.47
N GLY A 551 6.89 -27.54 10.26
CA GLY A 551 6.73 -26.55 11.32
C GLY A 551 8.00 -25.76 11.59
N ILE A 552 7.92 -24.87 12.59
CA ILE A 552 8.92 -23.86 12.88
C ILE A 552 9.22 -23.81 14.37
N LEU A 553 10.50 -23.77 14.72
CA LEU A 553 10.97 -23.41 16.06
C LEU A 553 11.55 -21.99 16.03
N GLN A 554 10.99 -21.09 16.84
CA GLN A 554 11.51 -19.74 17.05
C GLN A 554 12.17 -19.66 18.42
N VAL A 555 13.44 -19.25 18.44
CA VAL A 555 14.26 -19.14 19.65
C VAL A 555 14.72 -17.70 19.80
N GLN A 556 14.44 -17.09 20.96
CA GLN A 556 14.97 -15.79 21.33
C GLN A 556 16.31 -15.96 22.04
N PHE A 557 17.30 -15.20 21.60
CA PHE A 557 18.59 -15.07 22.27
C PHE A 557 18.65 -13.68 22.90
N LYS A 558 19.01 -13.61 24.18
CA LYS A 558 19.13 -12.35 24.92
C LYS A 558 20.50 -12.25 25.55
N TRP A 559 21.10 -11.06 25.54
CA TRP A 559 22.35 -10.83 26.24
C TRP A 559 22.14 -11.01 27.76
N ASP A 560 22.98 -11.83 28.37
CA ASP A 560 22.98 -12.12 29.79
C ASP A 560 24.31 -11.70 30.41
N ALA A 561 24.22 -10.87 31.44
CA ALA A 561 25.38 -10.29 32.12
C ALA A 561 26.18 -11.34 32.91
N ASP A 562 25.51 -12.39 33.41
CA ASP A 562 26.11 -13.40 34.28
C ASP A 562 27.05 -14.32 33.49
N VAL A 563 26.66 -14.67 32.26
CA VAL A 563 27.49 -15.47 31.34
C VAL A 563 28.27 -14.65 30.31
N LYS A 564 28.12 -13.31 30.33
CA LYS A 564 28.78 -12.38 29.40
C LYS A 564 28.65 -12.83 27.93
N GLY A 565 27.41 -13.07 27.52
CA GLY A 565 27.08 -13.51 26.17
C GLY A 565 25.59 -13.73 25.99
N TYR A 566 25.19 -14.18 24.81
CA TYR A 566 23.80 -14.55 24.58
C TYR A 566 23.44 -15.84 25.31
N SER A 567 22.25 -15.87 25.90
CA SER A 567 21.62 -17.08 26.42
C SER A 567 20.24 -17.26 25.77
N VAL A 568 19.75 -18.50 25.75
CA VAL A 568 18.42 -18.82 25.23
C VAL A 568 17.36 -18.28 26.19
N ALA A 569 16.45 -17.45 25.68
CA ALA A 569 15.35 -16.84 26.43
C ALA A 569 14.02 -17.55 26.13
N SER A 570 13.09 -16.88 25.44
CA SER A 570 11.79 -17.43 25.05
C SER A 570 11.87 -18.35 23.83
N ILE A 571 11.05 -19.40 23.82
CA ILE A 571 11.04 -20.39 22.74
C ILE A 571 9.60 -20.73 22.37
N PHE A 572 9.30 -20.73 21.08
CA PHE A 572 7.99 -21.08 20.53
C PHE A 572 8.11 -22.14 19.44
N LEU A 573 7.26 -23.17 19.50
CA LEU A 573 7.11 -24.17 18.45
C LEU A 573 5.79 -23.95 17.73
N SER A 574 5.79 -23.87 16.40
CA SER A 574 4.59 -23.76 15.57
C SER A 574 4.51 -24.96 14.64
N LEU A 575 3.43 -25.74 14.73
CA LEU A 575 3.20 -26.94 13.90
C LEU A 575 1.99 -26.73 12.98
N PRO A 576 1.99 -27.27 11.75
CA PRO A 576 0.84 -27.19 10.86
C PRO A 576 -0.36 -27.92 11.47
N ALA A 577 -1.53 -27.31 11.38
CA ALA A 577 -2.78 -27.93 11.77
C ALA A 577 -3.42 -28.61 10.56
N THR A 578 -3.90 -29.84 10.75
CA THR A 578 -4.68 -30.55 9.73
C THR A 578 -6.16 -30.45 10.11
N PRO A 579 -7.07 -30.11 9.18
CA PRO A 579 -8.49 -30.30 9.42
C PRO A 579 -8.76 -31.80 9.60
N GLU A 580 -9.42 -32.21 10.71
CA GLU A 580 -9.84 -33.60 10.88
C GLU A 580 -10.84 -33.95 9.77
N ALA A 581 -10.51 -34.94 8.95
CA ALA A 581 -11.52 -35.65 8.20
C ALA A 581 -12.32 -36.50 9.20
N SER A 582 -13.60 -36.19 9.38
CA SER A 582 -14.55 -36.98 10.18
C SER A 582 -14.73 -38.38 9.64
#